data_AF-A0A7X7FU96-F1
#
_entry.id   AF-A0A7X7FU96-F1
#
_cell.length_a   1.000
_cell.length_b   1.000
_cell.length_c   1.000
_cell.angle_alpha   90.00
_cell.angle_beta   90.00
_cell.angle_gamma   90.00
#
_symmetry.space_group_name_H-M   'P 1'
#
loop_
_entity.id
_entity.type
_entity.pdbx_description
1 polymer ?
#
loop_
_entity_poly.entity_id
_entity_poly.type
_entity_poly.pdbx_seq_one_letter_code
_entity_poly.pdbx_strand_id
1 'polypeptide(L)'
;MKTKKYPFILHGYKASYLPATNSRGSRIKIQSIYTNETVIIPYDCEYDSLNDNAINYLEKKGIEVLSLANHKDYTILLSNDFETSIK
;
A
#
# COMPACT_ATOMS: atom_id res chain seq x y z
N MET A 1 -1.45 -33.90 -5.66
CA MET A 1 -1.50 -32.42 -5.75
C MET A 1 -0.66 -31.88 -4.59
N LYS A 2 0.56 -31.38 -4.84
CA LYS A 2 1.44 -30.88 -3.76
C LYS A 2 0.93 -29.51 -3.32
N THR A 3 0.28 -29.44 -2.17
CA THR A 3 -0.02 -28.18 -1.50
C THR A 3 1.32 -27.56 -1.09
N LYS A 4 1.69 -26.44 -1.73
CA LYS A 4 2.81 -25.62 -1.26
C LYS A 4 2.47 -25.18 0.17
N LYS A 5 3.19 -25.68 1.16
CA LYS A 5 3.15 -25.18 2.54
C LYS A 5 3.81 -23.81 2.54
N TYR A 6 3.02 -22.75 2.71
CA TYR A 6 3.53 -21.40 2.86
C TYR A 6 3.73 -21.11 4.36
N PRO A 7 4.95 -21.04 4.93
CA PRO A 7 5.18 -20.22 6.12
C PRO A 7 5.52 -18.80 5.64
N PHE A 8 4.67 -18.21 4.79
CA PHE A 8 4.96 -16.90 4.23
C PHE A 8 4.43 -15.91 5.25
N ILE A 9 5.35 -15.39 6.06
CA ILE A 9 5.05 -14.27 6.94
C ILE A 9 4.77 -13.10 6.01
N LEU A 10 3.52 -12.64 6.03
CA LEU A 10 3.10 -11.45 5.31
C LEU A 10 2.91 -10.34 6.32
N HIS A 11 3.20 -9.13 5.88
CA HIS A 11 2.77 -7.93 6.57
C HIS A 11 2.03 -7.02 5.61
N GLY A 12 1.37 -6.01 6.18
CA GLY A 12 0.46 -5.16 5.45
C GLY A 12 0.91 -3.72 5.39
N TYR A 13 0.64 -3.09 4.25
CA TYR A 13 0.64 -1.64 4.10
C TYR A 13 -0.81 -1.18 3.99
N LYS A 14 -1.23 -0.31 4.91
CA LYS A 14 -2.55 0.31 4.88
C LYS A 14 -2.51 1.53 3.96
N ALA A 15 -3.20 1.44 2.83
CA ALA A 15 -3.43 2.55 1.91
C ALA A 15 -4.82 3.16 2.19
N SER A 16 -4.88 4.47 2.42
CA SER A 16 -6.14 5.19 2.68
C SER A 16 -6.18 6.51 1.95
N TYR A 17 -7.37 6.86 1.44
CA TYR A 17 -7.57 8.11 0.72
C TYR A 17 -7.64 9.28 1.70
N LEU A 18 -6.91 10.34 1.38
CA LEU A 18 -7.02 11.62 2.05
C LEU A 18 -7.70 12.59 1.07
N PRO A 19 -8.93 13.06 1.39
CA PRO A 19 -9.63 14.00 0.53
C PRO A 19 -8.84 15.31 0.41
N ALA A 20 -9.08 16.02 -0.69
CA ALA A 20 -8.56 17.36 -0.88
C ALA A 20 -9.02 18.30 0.25
N THR A 21 -8.15 19.23 0.62
CA THR A 21 -8.43 20.32 1.55
C THR A 21 -8.24 21.67 0.85
N ASN A 22 -8.59 22.77 1.50
CA ASN A 22 -8.45 24.12 0.93
C ASN A 22 -7.04 24.48 0.44
N SER A 23 -6.00 23.78 0.93
CA SER A 23 -4.59 24.07 0.63
C SER A 23 -3.84 22.90 -0.01
N ARG A 24 -4.46 21.72 -0.17
CA ARG A 24 -3.80 20.52 -0.68
C ARG A 24 -4.77 19.67 -1.48
N GLY A 25 -4.33 19.18 -2.64
CA GLY A 25 -5.10 18.21 -3.41
C GLY A 25 -5.31 16.88 -2.66
N SER A 26 -6.08 16.00 -3.30
CA SER A 26 -6.28 14.63 -2.84
C SER A 26 -4.96 13.89 -2.76
N ARG A 27 -4.83 13.05 -1.74
CA ARG A 27 -3.59 12.35 -1.42
C ARG A 27 -3.89 10.92 -1.01
N ILE A 28 -2.88 10.07 -1.00
CA ILE A 28 -2.95 8.72 -0.48
C ILE A 28 -1.95 8.62 0.66
N LYS A 29 -2.43 8.15 1.81
CA LYS A 29 -1.58 7.79 2.94
C LYS A 29 -1.30 6.29 2.86
N ILE A 30 -0.04 5.92 2.84
CA ILE A 30 0.42 4.53 2.92
C ILE A 30 1.16 4.37 4.25
N GLN A 31 0.72 3.42 5.07
CA GLN A 31 1.33 3.13 6.37
C GLN A 31 1.75 1.66 6.43
N SER A 32 3.03 1.40 6.71
CA SER A 32 3.47 0.06 7.08
C SER A 32 2.90 -0.30 8.45
N ILE A 33 2.19 -1.42 8.53
CA ILE A 33 1.64 -1.91 9.81
C ILE A 33 2.77 -2.50 10.67
N TYR A 34 3.82 -3.03 10.04
CA TYR A 34 4.96 -3.63 10.75
C TYR A 34 5.87 -2.57 11.37
N THR A 35 6.29 -1.57 10.60
CA THR A 35 7.26 -0.55 11.06
C THR A 35 6.61 0.74 11.57
N ASN A 36 5.29 0.91 11.39
CA ASN A 36 4.56 2.17 11.59
C ASN A 36 5.08 3.35 10.75
N GLU A 37 5.94 3.10 9.77
CA GLU A 37 6.32 4.13 8.81
C GLU A 37 5.08 4.59 8.03
N THR A 38 5.08 5.86 7.65
CA THR A 38 3.99 6.45 6.90
C THR A 38 4.58 7.37 5.84
N VAL A 39 4.03 7.27 4.63
CA VAL A 39 4.26 8.22 3.55
C VAL A 39 2.93 8.75 3.05
N ILE A 40 2.92 10.00 2.59
CA ILE A 40 1.77 10.64 1.97
C ILE A 40 2.19 11.05 0.56
N ILE A 41 1.55 10.46 -0.43
CA ILE A 41 1.79 10.75 -1.84
C ILE A 41 0.59 11.50 -2.44
N PRO A 42 0.78 12.33 -3.48
CA PRO A 42 -0.33 12.87 -4.25
C PRO A 42 -1.20 11.74 -4.82
N TYR A 43 -2.52 11.96 -4.89
CA TYR A 43 -3.39 11.08 -5.66
C TYR A 43 -3.22 11.42 -7.13
N ASP A 44 -2.81 10.45 -7.93
CA ASP A 44 -2.72 10.59 -9.38
C ASP A 44 -4.00 10.00 -10.01
N CYS A 45 -4.70 10.85 -10.75
CA CYS A 45 -5.97 10.52 -11.42
C CYS A 45 -5.78 9.77 -12.73
N GLU A 46 -4.54 9.61 -13.22
CA GLU A 46 -4.25 8.72 -14.36
C GLU A 46 -4.42 7.25 -13.99
N TYR A 47 -4.35 6.91 -12.70
CA TYR A 47 -4.66 5.57 -12.21
C TYR A 47 -6.15 5.40 -11.93
N ASP A 48 -6.67 4.24 -12.32
CA ASP A 48 -8.09 3.88 -12.14
C ASP A 48 -8.51 3.75 -10.68
N SER A 49 -7.56 3.56 -9.75
CA SER A 49 -7.88 3.41 -8.33
C SER A 49 -6.78 3.89 -7.38
N LEU A 50 -7.18 4.07 -6.11
CA LEU A 50 -6.26 4.25 -4.98
C LEU A 50 -5.29 3.07 -4.84
N ASN A 51 -5.75 1.86 -5.16
CA ASN A 51 -4.96 0.65 -5.03
C ASN A 51 -3.80 0.69 -6.03
N ASP A 52 -4.06 1.05 -7.29
CA ASP A 52 -3.04 1.09 -8.34
C ASP A 52 -1.97 2.16 -8.05
N ASN A 53 -2.39 3.32 -7.55
CA ASN A 53 -1.47 4.35 -7.07
C ASN A 53 -0.53 3.81 -5.98
N ALA A 54 -1.09 3.14 -4.97
CA ALA A 54 -0.34 2.65 -3.83
C ALA A 54 0.56 1.46 -4.20
N ILE A 55 0.09 0.55 -5.05
CA ILE A 55 0.87 -0.56 -5.61
C ILE A 55 2.06 -0.02 -6.40
N ASN A 56 1.82 0.89 -7.35
CA ASN A 56 2.88 1.49 -8.15
C ASN A 56 3.93 2.21 -7.29
N TYR A 57 3.53 2.88 -6.22
CA TYR A 57 4.47 3.49 -5.29
C TYR A 57 5.35 2.44 -4.59
N LEU A 58 4.75 1.38 -4.06
CA LEU A 58 5.47 0.29 -3.37
C LEU A 58 6.40 -0.46 -4.33
N GLU A 59 5.94 -0.79 -5.53
CA GLU A 59 6.74 -1.47 -6.55
C GLU A 59 7.93 -0.62 -7.00
N LYS A 60 7.76 0.70 -7.16
CA LYS A 60 8.88 1.63 -7.44
C LYS A 60 9.92 1.67 -6.32
N LYS A 61 9.54 1.32 -5.08
CA LYS A 61 10.46 1.16 -3.95
C LYS A 61 11.11 -0.22 -3.89
N GLY A 62 10.70 -1.16 -4.75
CA GLY A 62 11.17 -2.55 -4.75
C GLY A 62 10.34 -3.49 -3.87
N ILE A 63 9.19 -3.04 -3.37
CA ILE A 63 8.29 -3.83 -2.53
C ILE A 63 7.25 -4.49 -3.43
N GLU A 64 7.32 -5.81 -3.58
CA GLU A 64 6.33 -6.59 -4.34
C GLU A 64 5.02 -6.71 -3.54
N VAL A 65 3.89 -6.36 -4.17
CA VAL A 65 2.56 -6.55 -3.59
C VAL A 65 1.99 -7.89 -4.05
N LEU A 66 1.81 -8.82 -3.11
CA LEU A 66 1.39 -10.19 -3.39
C LEU A 66 -0.13 -10.36 -3.41
N SER A 67 -0.84 -9.54 -2.63
CA SER A 67 -2.29 -9.61 -2.48
C SER A 67 -2.82 -8.32 -1.87
N LEU A 68 -4.14 -8.15 -1.91
CA LEU A 68 -4.82 -7.02 -1.30
C LEU A 68 -6.11 -7.45 -0.61
N ALA A 69 -6.50 -6.69 0.42
CA ALA A 69 -7.79 -6.79 1.08
C ALA A 69 -8.43 -5.40 1.16
N ASN A 70 -9.58 -5.25 0.51
CA ASN A 70 -10.31 -3.99 0.48
C ASN A 70 -11.25 -3.88 1.68
N HIS A 71 -11.22 -2.73 2.36
CA HIS A 71 -12.24 -2.27 3.29
C HIS A 71 -12.90 -1.01 2.70
N LYS A 72 -14.05 -0.60 3.23
CA LYS A 72 -14.78 0.58 2.75
C LYS A 72 -13.92 1.86 2.69
N ASP A 73 -13.04 2.04 3.66
CA ASP A 73 -12.27 3.28 3.87
C ASP A 73 -10.77 3.15 3.56
N TYR A 74 -10.27 1.93 3.38
CA TYR A 74 -8.85 1.66 3.18
C TYR A 74 -8.63 0.30 2.53
N THR A 75 -7.45 0.11 1.96
CA THR A 75 -6.98 -1.16 1.43
C THR A 75 -5.73 -1.59 2.18
N ILE A 76 -5.63 -2.89 2.48
CA ILE A 76 -4.42 -3.50 3.00
C ILE A 76 -3.71 -4.19 1.84
N LEU A 77 -2.51 -3.74 1.50
CA LEU A 77 -1.63 -4.35 0.51
C LEU A 77 -0.66 -5.28 1.24
N LEU A 78 -0.60 -6.54 0.86
CA LEU A 78 0.20 -7.56 1.53
C LEU A 78 1.52 -7.79 0.78
N SER A 79 2.62 -7.80 1.53
CA SER A 79 3.95 -8.11 1.02
C SER A 79 4.68 -9.03 1.99
N ASN A 80 5.73 -9.68 1.49
CA ASN A 80 6.69 -10.46 2.26
C ASN A 80 8.02 -9.71 2.50
N ASP A 81 8.13 -8.45 2.07
CA ASP A 81 9.34 -7.64 2.24
C ASP A 81 9.32 -6.86 3.55
N PHE A 82 10.18 -7.22 4.50
CA PHE A 82 10.27 -6.58 5.83
C PHE A 82 11.41 -5.57 5.96
N GLU A 83 12.26 -5.44 4.94
CA GLU A 83 13.52 -4.70 5.05
C GLU A 83 13.41 -3.30 4.42
N THR A 84 12.62 -3.15 3.35
CA THR A 84 12.54 -1.89 2.61
C THR A 84 11.70 -0.84 3.34
N SER A 85 12.29 0.35 3.50
CA SER A 85 11.58 1.52 4.01
C SER A 85 10.68 2.15 2.94
N ILE A 86 9.51 2.60 3.36
CA ILE A 86 8.54 3.27 2.47
C ILE A 86 8.71 4.79 2.43
N LYS A 87 9.65 5.35 3.20
CA LYS A 87 9.94 6.80 3.22
C LYS A 87 10.82 7.25 2.07
#